data_AF-A0A1J4LQV6-F1
#
_entry.id   AF-A0A1J4LQV6-F1
#
_cell.length_a   1.000
_cell.length_b   1.000
_cell.length_c   1.000
_cell.angle_alpha   90.00
_cell.angle_beta   90.00
_cell.angle_gamma   90.00
#
_symmetry.space_group_name_H-M   'P 1'
#
loop_
_entity.id
_entity.type
_entity.pdbx_description
1 polymer ?
#
loop_
_entity_poly.entity_id
_entity_poly.type
_entity_poly.pdbx_seq_one_letter_code
_entity_poly.pdbx_strand_id
1 'polypeptide(L)'
;MTHARSCPPHDDLVATPHHTATPDHPYGDQATVLLEANDQHALAERPTAICCPNCGEAVTVYEQELPPVVPHFDIACDQCEVELRVWCVVAVDAAYLSIVEPSTLTAMVQRFWDDWLWGGITNSKGEPRNDEYTTRLAEKASAFGWDWDVSCPLCRRSLTTLNHDGAIANGSLDYHHWSHDPDQGICLCRECHDIIGFDTYDTELEDRAEAWGFDSRHDLQIIRLGLRHAAVTGRPLEPWHAPALVDRYNLPQSVERIDGLLRAICTDEQLCDAFIDSRLVAGIDC
;
A
#
# COMPACT_ATOMS: atom_id res chain seq x y z
N MET A 1 42.51 47.59 -26.67
CA MET A 1 41.81 46.57 -27.45
C MET A 1 41.09 45.67 -26.46
N THR A 2 39.77 45.64 -26.56
CA THR A 2 38.79 45.04 -25.66
C THR A 2 38.79 43.51 -25.79
N HIS A 3 39.03 42.79 -24.69
CA HIS A 3 38.75 41.36 -24.62
C HIS A 3 37.25 41.15 -24.37
N ALA A 4 36.57 40.55 -25.35
CA ALA A 4 35.21 40.06 -25.20
C ALA A 4 35.18 38.92 -24.18
N ARG A 5 34.32 39.04 -23.15
CA ARG A 5 33.92 37.92 -22.30
C ARG A 5 32.96 37.05 -23.11
N SER A 6 33.38 35.83 -23.43
CA SER A 6 32.49 34.80 -23.94
C SER A 6 31.59 34.31 -22.81
N CYS A 7 30.27 34.51 -22.93
CA CYS A 7 29.30 33.76 -22.13
C CYS A 7 29.46 32.26 -22.44
N PRO A 8 29.46 31.38 -21.43
CA PRO A 8 29.30 29.95 -21.67
C PRO A 8 27.89 29.67 -22.23
N PRO A 9 27.72 28.59 -23.03
CA PRO A 9 26.45 28.25 -23.63
C PRO A 9 25.39 27.92 -22.58
N HIS A 10 24.15 28.30 -22.88
CA HIS A 10 22.97 28.29 -22.02
C HIS A 10 22.38 26.89 -21.72
N ASP A 11 23.15 25.80 -21.89
CA ASP A 11 22.62 24.43 -21.79
C ASP A 11 22.72 23.79 -20.38
N ASP A 12 23.33 24.47 -19.40
CA ASP A 12 23.48 23.94 -18.03
C ASP A 12 22.45 24.47 -17.01
N LEU A 13 21.33 25.05 -17.46
CA LEU A 13 20.30 25.63 -16.57
C LEU A 13 19.02 24.80 -16.42
N VAL A 14 18.93 23.62 -17.03
CA VAL A 14 17.85 22.67 -16.72
C VAL A 14 18.45 21.58 -15.85
N ALA A 15 18.44 21.79 -14.54
CA ALA A 15 18.57 20.71 -13.59
C ALA A 15 17.44 19.71 -13.91
N THR A 16 17.78 18.61 -14.59
CA THR A 16 16.85 17.50 -14.75
C THR A 16 16.68 16.93 -13.34
N PRO A 17 15.50 17.03 -12.71
CA PRO A 17 15.29 16.38 -11.42
C PRO A 17 15.60 14.90 -11.62
N HIS A 18 16.39 14.34 -10.71
CA HIS A 18 16.71 12.93 -10.71
C HIS A 18 15.42 12.12 -10.62
N HIS A 19 14.98 11.60 -11.76
CA HIS A 19 13.89 10.65 -11.90
C HIS A 19 14.33 9.31 -11.30
N THR A 20 13.73 8.93 -10.18
CA THR A 20 13.74 7.54 -9.72
C THR A 20 12.33 6.98 -9.89
N ALA A 21 11.94 6.79 -11.15
CA ALA A 21 10.79 5.96 -11.45
C ALA A 21 11.07 4.54 -10.92
N THR A 22 10.23 4.07 -10.02
CA THR A 22 10.24 2.68 -9.55
C THR A 22 9.03 1.97 -10.13
N PRO A 23 8.99 0.62 -10.14
CA PRO A 23 7.77 -0.11 -10.47
C PRO A 23 6.55 0.35 -9.64
N ASP A 24 6.83 0.90 -8.46
CA ASP A 24 5.84 1.35 -7.49
C ASP A 24 5.39 2.80 -7.72
N HIS A 25 6.28 3.62 -8.24
CA HIS A 25 6.05 5.03 -8.57
C HIS A 25 6.53 5.29 -10.01
N PRO A 26 5.75 4.85 -11.02
CA PRO A 26 6.19 4.84 -12.41
C PRO A 26 6.46 6.24 -12.98
N TYR A 27 5.87 7.28 -12.38
CA TYR A 27 6.12 8.68 -12.72
C TYR A 27 6.86 9.45 -11.61
N GLY A 28 7.36 8.77 -10.58
CA GLY A 28 7.89 9.40 -9.37
C GLY A 28 6.91 10.44 -8.81
N ASP A 29 7.42 11.60 -8.42
CA ASP A 29 6.62 12.69 -7.84
C ASP A 29 5.75 13.46 -8.88
N GLN A 30 5.76 13.04 -10.15
CA GLN A 30 5.02 13.72 -11.21
C GLN A 30 3.56 13.26 -11.33
N ALA A 31 3.18 12.19 -10.64
CA ALA A 31 1.79 11.74 -10.61
C ALA A 31 1.45 11.05 -9.28
N THR A 32 0.22 11.22 -8.81
CA THR A 32 -0.30 10.55 -7.61
C THR A 32 -1.83 10.43 -7.69
N VAL A 33 -2.44 9.52 -6.91
CA VAL A 33 -3.89 9.48 -6.80
C VAL A 33 -4.35 10.77 -6.11
N LEU A 34 -5.40 11.43 -6.64
CA LEU A 34 -5.79 12.77 -6.18
C LEU A 34 -6.12 12.82 -4.67
N LEU A 35 -6.64 11.73 -4.09
CA LEU A 35 -6.89 11.66 -2.65
C LEU A 35 -5.60 11.77 -1.80
N GLU A 36 -4.45 11.37 -2.34
CA GLU A 36 -3.14 11.45 -1.69
C GLU A 36 -2.44 12.78 -1.94
N ALA A 37 -2.90 13.56 -2.92
CA ALA A 37 -2.36 14.87 -3.23
C ALA A 37 -2.76 15.87 -2.14
N ASN A 38 -1.86 16.11 -1.19
CA ASN A 38 -2.00 17.12 -0.13
C ASN A 38 -1.10 18.34 -0.41
N ASP A 39 -1.11 19.32 0.50
CA ASP A 39 -0.33 20.55 0.44
C ASP A 39 1.19 20.33 0.54
N GLN A 40 1.65 19.13 0.89
CA GLN A 40 3.06 18.75 0.96
C GLN A 40 3.54 18.02 -0.30
N HIS A 41 2.63 17.65 -1.20
CA HIS A 41 2.97 16.93 -2.42
C HIS A 41 3.68 17.85 -3.43
N ALA A 42 4.59 17.29 -4.24
CA ALA A 42 5.34 18.04 -5.25
C ALA A 42 4.47 18.71 -6.33
N LEU A 43 3.21 18.29 -6.44
CA LEU A 43 2.21 18.81 -7.39
C LEU A 43 1.46 20.04 -6.86
N ALA A 44 1.54 20.35 -5.56
CA ALA A 44 0.77 21.42 -4.95
C ALA A 44 1.00 22.78 -5.65
N GLU A 45 2.25 23.09 -5.99
CA GLU A 45 2.66 24.37 -6.60
C GLU A 45 2.82 24.30 -8.12
N ARG A 46 2.22 23.31 -8.79
CA ARG A 46 2.41 23.08 -10.23
C ARG A 46 1.09 23.01 -10.99
N PRO A 47 1.09 23.41 -12.28
CA PRO A 47 -0.01 23.11 -13.18
C PRO A 47 -0.26 21.59 -13.20
N THR A 48 -1.47 21.18 -12.88
CA THR A 48 -1.80 19.77 -12.64
C THR A 48 -3.04 19.38 -13.42
N ALA A 49 -2.92 18.34 -14.25
CA ALA A 49 -4.04 17.71 -14.93
C ALA A 49 -4.59 16.55 -14.09
N ILE A 50 -5.91 16.48 -13.94
CA ILE A 50 -6.56 15.31 -13.33
C ILE A 50 -7.00 14.38 -14.44
N CYS A 51 -6.44 13.17 -14.44
CA CYS A 51 -6.59 12.20 -15.52
C CYS A 51 -7.54 11.08 -15.12
N CYS A 52 -8.39 10.66 -16.07
CA CYS A 52 -9.13 9.41 -15.97
C CYS A 52 -8.14 8.24 -16.05
N PRO A 53 -8.13 7.30 -15.08
CA PRO A 53 -7.16 6.21 -15.08
C PRO A 53 -7.39 5.21 -16.23
N ASN A 54 -8.60 5.13 -16.76
CA ASN A 54 -8.97 4.12 -17.75
C ASN A 54 -8.60 4.52 -19.19
N CYS A 55 -8.72 5.79 -19.56
CA CYS A 55 -8.40 6.28 -20.91
C CYS A 55 -7.25 7.31 -20.96
N GLY A 56 -6.76 7.79 -19.82
CA GLY A 56 -5.68 8.78 -19.74
C GLY A 56 -6.10 10.22 -20.04
N GLU A 57 -7.35 10.47 -20.44
CA GLU A 57 -7.83 11.82 -20.74
C GLU A 57 -7.84 12.71 -19.50
N ALA A 58 -7.38 13.95 -19.66
CA ALA A 58 -7.48 14.98 -18.65
C ALA A 58 -8.93 15.48 -18.56
N VAL A 59 -9.59 15.19 -17.44
CA VAL A 59 -10.98 15.61 -17.17
C VAL A 59 -11.08 17.01 -16.58
N THR A 60 -10.00 17.50 -15.98
CA THR A 60 -9.84 18.89 -15.57
C THR A 60 -8.36 19.25 -15.48
N VAL A 61 -8.04 20.53 -15.58
CA VAL A 61 -6.68 21.05 -15.45
C VAL A 61 -6.68 22.25 -14.51
N TYR A 62 -5.84 22.20 -13.49
CA TYR A 62 -5.52 23.32 -12.62
C TYR A 62 -4.28 24.03 -13.18
N GLU A 63 -4.44 25.22 -13.74
CA GLU A 63 -3.36 25.91 -14.47
C GLU A 63 -2.28 26.53 -13.56
N GLN A 64 -2.54 26.66 -12.25
CA GLN A 64 -1.65 27.34 -11.31
C GLN A 64 -1.19 26.39 -10.20
N GLU A 65 -2.10 26.04 -9.30
CA GLU A 65 -1.84 25.18 -8.14
C GLU A 65 -2.98 24.17 -7.99
N LEU A 66 -2.63 22.98 -7.48
CA LEU A 66 -3.63 22.01 -7.09
C LEU A 66 -4.22 22.44 -5.74
N PRO A 67 -5.55 22.54 -5.59
CA PRO A 67 -6.15 22.89 -4.31
C PRO A 67 -5.71 21.91 -3.20
N PRO A 68 -5.32 22.40 -2.00
CA PRO A 68 -4.87 21.55 -0.89
C PRO A 68 -5.86 20.47 -0.46
N VAL A 69 -7.15 20.74 -0.66
CA VAL A 69 -8.23 19.79 -0.45
C VAL A 69 -9.17 19.91 -1.63
N VAL A 70 -9.48 18.78 -2.26
CA VAL A 70 -10.53 18.66 -3.26
C VAL A 70 -11.73 17.97 -2.60
N PRO A 71 -12.61 18.69 -1.89
CA PRO A 71 -13.63 18.09 -1.03
C PRO A 71 -14.72 17.36 -1.83
N HIS A 72 -14.92 17.74 -3.10
CA HIS A 72 -15.87 17.12 -3.99
C HIS A 72 -15.28 17.06 -5.39
N PHE A 73 -15.05 15.84 -5.86
CA PHE A 73 -14.68 15.54 -7.22
C PHE A 73 -15.71 14.54 -7.73
N ASP A 74 -16.64 15.02 -8.54
CA ASP A 74 -17.75 14.26 -9.10
C ASP A 74 -17.89 14.66 -10.58
N ILE A 75 -16.88 14.28 -11.35
CA ILE A 75 -16.77 14.56 -12.78
C ILE A 75 -16.86 13.22 -13.50
N ALA A 76 -17.70 13.11 -14.53
CA ALA A 76 -17.68 11.93 -15.40
C ALA A 76 -16.59 12.08 -16.46
N CYS A 77 -15.92 10.98 -16.81
CA CYS A 77 -15.07 10.98 -17.99
C CYS A 77 -15.94 10.86 -19.25
N ASP A 78 -15.85 11.81 -20.18
CA ASP A 78 -16.64 11.80 -21.41
C ASP A 78 -16.34 10.58 -22.32
N GLN A 79 -15.12 10.04 -22.28
CA GLN A 79 -14.73 8.88 -23.09
C GLN A 79 -15.18 7.55 -22.48
N CYS A 80 -15.11 7.44 -21.15
CA CYS A 80 -15.45 6.18 -20.46
C CYS A 80 -16.91 6.15 -19.98
N GLU A 81 -17.57 7.31 -19.91
CA GLU A 81 -18.90 7.50 -19.31
C GLU A 81 -18.98 7.02 -17.84
N VAL A 82 -17.85 7.06 -17.12
CA VAL A 82 -17.74 6.65 -15.71
C VAL A 82 -17.61 7.89 -14.82
N GLU A 83 -18.43 7.96 -13.77
CA GLU A 83 -18.29 8.94 -12.69
C GLU A 83 -16.97 8.75 -11.94
N LEU A 84 -16.20 9.83 -11.80
CA LEU A 84 -14.90 9.82 -11.15
C LEU A 84 -14.99 10.41 -9.73
N ARG A 85 -14.10 9.93 -8.87
CA ARG A 85 -13.94 10.32 -7.46
C ARG A 85 -12.47 10.58 -7.18
N VAL A 86 -12.15 11.34 -6.13
CA VAL A 86 -10.76 11.66 -5.75
C VAL A 86 -9.89 10.42 -5.52
N TRP A 87 -10.48 9.32 -5.07
CA TRP A 87 -9.80 8.04 -4.84
C TRP A 87 -9.66 7.19 -6.11
N CYS A 88 -10.14 7.63 -7.28
CA CYS A 88 -10.04 6.89 -8.54
C CYS A 88 -9.57 7.74 -9.72
N VAL A 89 -8.90 8.87 -9.46
CA VAL A 89 -8.28 9.70 -10.50
C VAL A 89 -6.86 10.02 -10.14
N VAL A 90 -6.05 10.26 -11.15
CA VAL A 90 -4.62 10.53 -10.98
C VAL A 90 -4.36 12.01 -11.27
N ALA A 91 -3.82 12.72 -10.30
CA ALA A 91 -3.24 14.03 -10.50
C ALA A 91 -1.88 13.86 -11.16
N VAL A 92 -1.65 14.54 -12.28
CA VAL A 92 -0.42 14.46 -13.09
C VAL A 92 0.09 15.87 -13.34
N ASP A 93 1.40 16.10 -13.17
CA ASP A 93 2.05 17.34 -13.62
C ASP A 93 1.71 17.56 -15.11
N ALA A 94 1.13 18.71 -15.43
CA ALA A 94 0.64 18.99 -16.78
C ALA A 94 1.74 18.90 -17.85
N ALA A 95 3.01 19.10 -17.47
CA ALA A 95 4.16 18.94 -18.37
C ALA A 95 4.39 17.47 -18.80
N TYR A 96 3.88 16.51 -18.04
CA TYR A 96 4.05 15.07 -18.26
C TYR A 96 2.82 14.40 -18.87
N LEU A 97 1.75 15.16 -19.17
CA LEU A 97 0.50 14.62 -19.70
C LEU A 97 0.68 13.82 -20.99
N SER A 98 1.64 14.18 -21.84
CA SER A 98 1.87 13.51 -23.14
C SER A 98 2.49 12.12 -23.04
N ILE A 99 3.01 11.74 -21.87
CA ILE A 99 3.68 10.46 -21.66
C ILE A 99 2.88 9.50 -20.76
N VAL A 100 1.68 9.90 -20.33
CA VAL A 100 0.86 9.03 -19.47
C VAL A 100 0.28 7.88 -20.27
N GLU A 101 0.44 6.68 -19.74
CA GLU A 101 -0.16 5.47 -20.26
C GLU A 101 -1.37 5.07 -19.39
N PRO A 102 -2.56 4.84 -19.98
CA PRO A 102 -3.75 4.47 -19.21
C PRO A 102 -3.56 3.21 -18.35
N SER A 103 -2.84 2.21 -18.86
CA SER A 103 -2.56 0.99 -18.09
C SER A 103 -1.76 1.27 -16.82
N THR A 104 -0.81 2.20 -16.88
CA THR A 104 0.00 2.65 -15.74
C THR A 104 -0.86 3.43 -14.74
N LEU A 105 -1.73 4.33 -15.20
CA LEU A 105 -2.65 5.05 -14.31
C LEU A 105 -3.65 4.10 -13.62
N THR A 106 -4.16 3.10 -14.36
CA THR A 106 -5.01 2.04 -13.80
C THR A 106 -4.28 1.27 -12.70
N ALA A 107 -3.04 0.85 -12.94
CA ALA A 107 -2.24 0.14 -11.94
C ALA A 107 -1.97 1.00 -10.69
N MET A 108 -1.72 2.30 -10.85
CA MET A 108 -1.57 3.23 -9.72
C MET A 108 -2.84 3.28 -8.86
N VAL A 109 -4.02 3.41 -9.48
CA VAL A 109 -5.30 3.46 -8.74
C VAL A 109 -5.61 2.13 -8.05
N GLN A 110 -5.42 1.00 -8.73
CA GLN A 110 -5.66 -0.33 -8.15
C GLN A 110 -4.73 -0.61 -6.97
N ARG A 111 -3.46 -0.24 -7.06
CA ARG A 111 -2.52 -0.33 -5.95
C ARG A 111 -2.95 0.56 -4.79
N PHE A 112 -3.29 1.82 -5.06
CA PHE A 112 -3.79 2.73 -4.04
C PHE A 112 -5.00 2.15 -3.31
N TRP A 113 -5.93 1.52 -4.03
CA TRP A 113 -7.08 0.84 -3.42
C TRP A 113 -6.68 -0.34 -2.53
N ASP A 114 -5.74 -1.16 -2.98
CA ASP A 114 -5.20 -2.26 -2.18
C ASP A 114 -4.56 -1.71 -0.89
N ASP A 115 -3.62 -0.78 -1.01
CA ASP A 115 -2.90 -0.19 0.12
C ASP A 115 -3.87 0.51 1.10
N TRP A 116 -4.88 1.21 0.58
CA TRP A 116 -5.89 1.89 1.40
C TRP A 116 -6.80 0.91 2.15
N LEU A 117 -7.24 -0.17 1.50
CA LEU A 117 -8.02 -1.23 2.16
C LEU A 117 -7.16 -2.01 3.16
N TRP A 118 -5.91 -2.29 2.82
CA TRP A 118 -4.96 -2.96 3.70
C TRP A 118 -4.72 -2.15 4.96
N GLY A 119 -4.45 -0.85 4.85
CA GLY A 119 -4.23 0.03 6.00
C GLY A 119 -5.41 0.15 6.96
N GLY A 120 -6.61 -0.26 6.54
CA GLY A 120 -7.82 -0.13 7.33
C GLY A 120 -8.41 1.27 7.22
N ILE A 121 -9.60 1.36 6.62
CA ILE A 121 -10.31 2.60 6.40
C ILE A 121 -11.23 2.84 7.60
N THR A 122 -10.95 3.87 8.38
CA THR A 122 -11.81 4.32 9.47
C THR A 122 -12.55 5.60 9.09
N ASN A 123 -13.73 5.81 9.66
CA ASN A 123 -14.38 7.11 9.58
C ASN A 123 -13.76 8.11 10.58
N SER A 124 -14.30 9.33 10.63
CA SER A 124 -13.83 10.40 11.54
C SER A 124 -13.99 10.09 13.03
N LYS A 125 -14.67 8.99 13.39
CA LYS A 125 -14.83 8.49 14.75
C LYS A 125 -13.91 7.30 15.05
N GLY A 126 -13.07 6.88 14.10
CA GLY A 126 -12.24 5.68 14.22
C GLY A 126 -13.01 4.37 14.01
N GLU A 127 -14.25 4.42 13.49
CA GLU A 127 -15.02 3.20 13.23
C GLU A 127 -14.58 2.58 11.89
N PRO A 128 -14.21 1.29 11.84
CA PRO A 128 -13.82 0.62 10.59
C PRO A 128 -14.94 0.62 9.53
N ARG A 129 -14.57 0.82 8.26
CA ARG A 129 -15.46 0.90 7.08
C ARG A 129 -14.98 0.06 5.90
N ASN A 130 -14.07 -0.89 6.12
CA ASN A 130 -13.47 -1.70 5.06
C ASN A 130 -14.49 -2.41 4.17
N ASP A 131 -15.57 -2.97 4.73
CA ASP A 131 -16.62 -3.65 3.97
C ASP A 131 -17.33 -2.71 2.97
N GLU A 132 -17.64 -1.49 3.43
CA GLU A 132 -18.27 -0.47 2.60
C GLU A 132 -17.35 -0.07 1.44
N TYR A 133 -16.08 0.19 1.73
CA TYR A 133 -15.13 0.59 0.71
C TYR A 133 -14.78 -0.56 -0.22
N THR A 134 -14.63 -1.80 0.27
CA THR A 134 -14.46 -2.98 -0.57
C THR A 134 -15.57 -3.08 -1.62
N THR A 135 -16.82 -2.90 -1.21
CA THR A 135 -17.98 -2.90 -2.11
C THR A 135 -17.91 -1.74 -3.12
N ARG A 136 -17.67 -0.50 -2.66
CA ARG A 136 -17.61 0.69 -3.52
C ARG A 136 -16.49 0.62 -4.57
N LEU A 137 -15.33 0.09 -4.17
CA LEU A 137 -14.18 -0.06 -5.05
C LEU A 137 -14.43 -1.16 -6.08
N ALA A 138 -15.05 -2.29 -5.68
CA ALA A 138 -15.46 -3.34 -6.62
C ALA A 138 -16.51 -2.84 -7.63
N GLU A 139 -17.51 -2.07 -7.19
CA GLU A 139 -18.48 -1.42 -8.09
C GLU A 139 -17.79 -0.46 -9.07
N LYS A 140 -16.77 0.29 -8.59
CA LYS A 140 -16.02 1.21 -9.44
C LYS A 140 -15.13 0.48 -10.44
N ALA A 141 -14.43 -0.58 -10.03
CA ALA A 141 -13.69 -1.46 -10.92
C ALA A 141 -14.60 -1.99 -12.02
N SER A 142 -15.77 -2.52 -11.66
CA SER A 142 -16.76 -3.01 -12.62
C SER A 142 -17.24 -1.93 -13.59
N ALA A 143 -17.44 -0.69 -13.13
CA ALA A 143 -17.83 0.42 -14.00
C ALA A 143 -16.73 0.76 -15.03
N PHE A 144 -15.46 0.65 -14.65
CA PHE A 144 -14.35 0.79 -15.60
C PHE A 144 -14.12 -0.46 -16.47
N GLY A 145 -14.76 -1.59 -16.16
CA GLY A 145 -14.51 -2.88 -16.80
C GLY A 145 -13.19 -3.52 -16.37
N TRP A 146 -12.69 -3.15 -15.18
CA TRP A 146 -11.47 -3.72 -14.61
C TRP A 146 -11.76 -5.06 -13.93
N ASP A 147 -10.88 -6.03 -14.16
CA ASP A 147 -10.81 -7.28 -13.40
C ASP A 147 -9.94 -7.04 -12.16
N TRP A 148 -10.51 -6.36 -11.16
CA TRP A 148 -9.85 -6.07 -9.89
C TRP A 148 -10.60 -6.75 -8.74
N ASP A 149 -9.83 -7.42 -7.90
CA ASP A 149 -10.30 -8.04 -6.66
C ASP A 149 -9.21 -7.85 -5.60
N VAL A 150 -9.56 -7.24 -4.47
CA VAL A 150 -8.60 -7.01 -3.39
C VAL A 150 -8.09 -8.35 -2.88
N SER A 151 -6.78 -8.42 -2.64
CA SER A 151 -6.13 -9.62 -2.13
C SER A 151 -5.65 -9.42 -0.70
N CYS A 152 -5.60 -10.49 0.08
CA CYS A 152 -4.94 -10.44 1.40
C CYS A 152 -3.45 -10.08 1.21
N PRO A 153 -2.91 -9.06 1.89
CA PRO A 153 -1.54 -8.59 1.66
C PRO A 153 -0.48 -9.61 2.08
N LEU A 154 -0.87 -10.59 2.92
CA LEU A 154 0.02 -11.64 3.41
C LEU A 154 -0.01 -12.90 2.55
N CYS A 155 -1.16 -13.54 2.32
CA CYS A 155 -1.23 -14.76 1.50
C CYS A 155 -1.44 -14.52 0.01
N ARG A 156 -1.71 -13.28 -0.42
CA ARG A 156 -1.93 -12.89 -1.83
C ARG A 156 -3.11 -13.57 -2.53
N ARG A 157 -3.95 -14.30 -1.80
CA ARG A 157 -5.22 -14.82 -2.31
C ARG A 157 -6.24 -13.69 -2.38
N SER A 158 -7.00 -13.65 -3.46
CA SER A 158 -8.06 -12.67 -3.69
C SER A 158 -9.25 -12.90 -2.76
N LEU A 159 -10.05 -11.87 -2.47
CA LEU A 159 -11.25 -12.03 -1.65
C LEU A 159 -12.23 -13.04 -2.26
N THR A 160 -12.39 -13.07 -3.59
CA THR A 160 -13.22 -14.09 -4.26
C THR A 160 -12.78 -15.50 -3.91
N THR A 161 -11.47 -15.77 -3.97
CA THR A 161 -10.89 -17.08 -3.62
C THR A 161 -11.11 -17.39 -2.15
N LEU A 162 -10.84 -16.41 -1.28
CA LEU A 162 -10.97 -16.56 0.17
C LEU A 162 -12.42 -16.81 0.60
N ASN A 163 -13.40 -16.15 -0.05
CA ASN A 163 -14.82 -16.34 0.22
C ASN A 163 -15.27 -17.75 -0.15
N HIS A 164 -14.77 -18.27 -1.28
CA HIS A 164 -15.04 -19.64 -1.70
C HIS A 164 -14.54 -20.66 -0.68
N ASP A 165 -13.35 -20.43 -0.13
CA ASP A 165 -12.70 -21.32 0.84
C ASP A 165 -13.25 -21.17 2.28
N GLY A 166 -14.13 -20.20 2.53
CA GLY A 166 -14.61 -19.88 3.88
C GLY A 166 -13.53 -19.25 4.79
N ALA A 167 -12.46 -18.72 4.20
CA ALA A 167 -11.30 -18.15 4.90
C ALA A 167 -11.46 -16.66 5.25
N ILE A 168 -12.67 -16.11 5.10
CA ILE A 168 -13.06 -14.76 5.51
C ILE A 168 -14.44 -14.79 6.17
N ALA A 169 -14.64 -13.92 7.16
CA ALA A 169 -15.94 -13.70 7.79
C ALA A 169 -16.66 -12.57 7.05
N ASN A 170 -17.93 -12.77 6.68
CA ASN A 170 -18.79 -11.75 6.07
C ASN A 170 -18.28 -11.11 4.76
N GLY A 171 -17.35 -11.76 4.06
CA GLY A 171 -16.85 -11.30 2.77
C GLY A 171 -15.80 -10.19 2.83
N SER A 172 -15.16 -9.97 3.98
CA SER A 172 -14.12 -8.95 4.13
C SER A 172 -12.89 -9.44 4.90
N LEU A 173 -11.82 -8.64 4.84
CA LEU A 173 -10.59 -8.84 5.60
C LEU A 173 -10.79 -8.37 7.05
N ASP A 174 -10.25 -9.13 8.00
CA ASP A 174 -10.21 -8.80 9.41
C ASP A 174 -9.10 -7.77 9.69
N TYR A 175 -9.40 -6.75 10.50
CA TYR A 175 -8.42 -5.74 10.88
C TYR A 175 -7.60 -6.20 12.10
N HIS A 176 -6.30 -6.37 11.89
CA HIS A 176 -5.34 -6.70 12.94
C HIS A 176 -4.76 -5.43 13.56
N HIS A 177 -5.01 -5.19 14.84
CA HIS A 177 -4.50 -4.02 15.56
C HIS A 177 -3.09 -4.25 16.09
N TRP A 178 -2.13 -3.43 15.65
CA TRP A 178 -0.79 -3.32 16.25
C TRP A 178 -0.77 -2.33 17.43
N SER A 179 -1.55 -1.26 17.33
CA SER A 179 -1.76 -0.28 18.41
C SER A 179 -3.18 0.28 18.32
N HIS A 180 -3.69 0.83 19.42
CA HIS A 180 -5.03 1.44 19.48
C HIS A 180 -5.00 2.97 19.64
N ASP A 181 -3.85 3.56 20.01
CA ASP A 181 -3.70 5.02 20.18
C ASP A 181 -2.30 5.49 19.73
N PRO A 182 -2.14 5.98 18.48
CA PRO A 182 -3.15 5.95 17.42
C PRO A 182 -3.48 4.51 17.01
N ASP A 183 -4.70 4.28 16.50
CA ASP A 183 -5.06 2.99 15.91
C ASP A 183 -4.22 2.75 14.66
N GLN A 184 -3.44 1.68 14.67
CA GLN A 184 -2.58 1.26 13.56
C GLN A 184 -2.68 -0.24 13.41
N GLY A 185 -2.81 -0.70 12.18
CA GLY A 185 -3.13 -2.08 11.89
C GLY A 185 -3.07 -2.41 10.42
N ILE A 186 -3.46 -3.65 10.12
CA ILE A 186 -3.44 -4.22 8.77
C ILE A 186 -4.64 -5.14 8.58
N CYS A 187 -5.30 -5.06 7.43
CA CYS A 187 -6.38 -5.96 7.06
C CYS A 187 -5.82 -7.27 6.50
N LEU A 188 -6.16 -8.39 7.11
CA LEU A 188 -5.74 -9.74 6.75
C LEU A 188 -6.95 -10.65 6.58
N CYS A 189 -6.84 -11.70 5.78
CA CYS A 189 -7.87 -12.75 5.83
C CYS A 189 -7.83 -13.46 7.19
N ARG A 190 -8.95 -14.04 7.62
CA ARG A 190 -9.07 -14.72 8.92
C ARG A 190 -7.95 -15.73 9.15
N GLU A 191 -7.68 -16.54 8.13
CA GLU A 191 -6.61 -17.55 8.20
C GLU A 191 -5.23 -16.90 8.45
N CYS A 192 -4.88 -15.81 7.75
CA CYS A 192 -3.62 -15.12 7.97
C CYS A 192 -3.56 -14.45 9.35
N HIS A 193 -4.68 -13.87 9.80
CA HIS A 193 -4.80 -13.27 11.12
C HIS A 193 -4.54 -14.31 12.21
N ASP A 194 -5.18 -15.48 12.11
CA ASP A 194 -5.03 -16.57 13.08
C ASP A 194 -3.63 -17.18 13.00
N ILE A 195 -3.06 -17.34 11.80
CA ILE A 195 -1.69 -17.81 11.62
C ILE A 195 -0.73 -16.91 12.40
N ILE A 196 -0.72 -15.59 12.18
CA ILE A 196 0.24 -14.72 12.88
C ILE A 196 -0.01 -14.69 14.40
N GLY A 197 -1.27 -14.84 14.81
CA GLY A 197 -1.69 -14.95 16.21
C GLY A 197 -1.51 -16.32 16.85
N PHE A 198 -0.85 -17.28 16.18
CA PHE A 198 -0.68 -18.66 16.66
C PHE A 198 -2.00 -19.43 16.90
N ASP A 199 -3.14 -18.91 16.43
CA ASP A 199 -4.50 -19.40 16.72
C ASP A 199 -4.73 -19.56 18.24
N THR A 200 -4.30 -18.56 18.99
CA THR A 200 -4.32 -18.56 20.47
C THR A 200 -4.85 -17.20 20.95
N TYR A 201 -5.26 -17.12 22.21
CA TYR A 201 -5.72 -15.86 22.77
C TYR A 201 -4.55 -14.90 23.02
N ASP A 202 -4.80 -13.59 22.91
CA ASP A 202 -3.78 -12.56 23.12
C ASP A 202 -3.04 -12.70 24.45
N THR A 203 -3.74 -13.02 25.53
CA THR A 203 -3.13 -13.22 26.86
C THR A 203 -2.16 -14.39 26.88
N GLU A 204 -2.48 -15.50 26.20
CA GLU A 204 -1.59 -16.66 26.10
C GLU A 204 -0.38 -16.37 25.22
N LEU A 205 -0.56 -15.49 24.23
CA LEU A 205 0.53 -15.08 23.36
C LEU A 205 1.48 -14.09 24.05
N GLU A 206 0.97 -13.24 24.94
CA GLU A 206 1.81 -12.42 25.84
C GLU A 206 2.63 -13.30 26.78
N ASP A 207 1.99 -14.27 27.46
CA ASP A 207 2.69 -15.21 28.34
C ASP A 207 3.80 -15.98 27.59
N ARG A 208 3.53 -16.34 26.32
CA ARG A 208 4.53 -16.98 25.44
C ARG A 208 5.67 -16.03 25.10
N ALA A 209 5.38 -14.77 24.80
CA ALA A 209 6.41 -13.78 24.47
C ALA A 209 7.38 -13.62 25.64
N GLU A 210 6.86 -13.45 26.86
CA GLU A 210 7.68 -13.37 28.08
C GLU A 210 8.52 -14.64 28.26
N ALA A 211 7.91 -15.82 28.12
CA ALA A 211 8.61 -17.10 28.28
C ALA A 211 9.73 -17.31 27.25
N TRP A 212 9.61 -16.73 26.06
CA TRP A 212 10.61 -16.81 24.99
C TRP A 212 11.58 -15.63 24.99
N GLY A 213 11.44 -14.69 25.93
CA GLY A 213 12.33 -13.53 26.07
C GLY A 213 12.06 -12.39 25.09
N PHE A 214 10.84 -12.29 24.55
CA PHE A 214 10.38 -11.18 23.74
C PHE A 214 9.61 -10.15 24.57
N ASP A 215 9.47 -8.92 24.06
CA ASP A 215 8.88 -7.82 24.82
C ASP A 215 7.35 -7.86 24.83
N SER A 216 6.73 -8.42 23.78
CA SER A 216 5.27 -8.55 23.68
C SER A 216 4.82 -9.59 22.66
N ARG A 217 3.53 -9.93 22.69
CA ARG A 217 2.86 -10.74 21.66
C ARG A 217 3.09 -10.22 20.24
N HIS A 218 3.20 -8.90 20.06
CA HIS A 218 3.41 -8.30 18.74
C HIS A 218 4.75 -8.70 18.13
N ASP A 219 5.81 -8.89 18.94
CA ASP A 219 7.10 -9.39 18.42
C ASP A 219 6.92 -10.78 17.80
N LEU A 220 6.16 -11.65 18.48
CA LEU A 220 5.89 -13.00 17.98
C LEU A 220 5.08 -12.95 16.67
N GLN A 221 4.05 -12.11 16.62
CA GLN A 221 3.19 -11.92 15.45
C GLN A 221 3.98 -11.38 14.25
N ILE A 222 4.86 -10.40 14.48
CA ILE A 222 5.73 -9.79 13.45
C ILE A 222 6.70 -10.82 12.87
N ILE A 223 7.36 -11.61 13.72
CA ILE A 223 8.25 -12.69 13.26
C ILE A 223 7.47 -13.66 12.39
N ARG A 224 6.29 -14.07 12.86
CA ARG A 224 5.45 -15.04 12.15
C ARG A 224 4.91 -14.48 10.83
N LEU A 225 4.59 -13.20 10.80
CA LEU A 225 4.25 -12.45 9.59
C LEU A 225 5.42 -12.43 8.60
N GLY A 226 6.63 -12.14 9.06
CA GLY A 226 7.84 -12.18 8.22
C GLY A 226 8.12 -13.57 7.64
N LEU A 227 8.03 -14.61 8.46
CA LEU A 227 8.19 -16.01 8.02
C LEU A 227 7.12 -16.42 7.01
N ARG A 228 5.87 -16.02 7.24
CA ARG A 228 4.76 -16.27 6.30
C ARG A 228 4.96 -15.52 4.98
N HIS A 229 5.40 -14.25 5.04
CA HIS A 229 5.75 -13.47 3.86
C HIS A 229 6.85 -14.15 3.05
N ALA A 230 7.91 -14.61 3.71
CA ALA A 230 8.99 -15.37 3.08
C ALA A 230 8.47 -16.63 2.36
N ALA A 231 7.62 -17.41 3.03
CA ALA A 231 7.01 -18.60 2.45
C ALA A 231 6.14 -18.28 1.21
N VAL A 232 5.28 -17.27 1.28
CA VAL A 232 4.38 -16.87 0.18
C VAL A 232 5.15 -16.29 -1.01
N THR A 233 6.26 -15.60 -0.76
CA THR A 233 7.06 -14.98 -1.82
C THR A 233 8.11 -15.91 -2.43
N GLY A 234 8.35 -17.07 -1.81
CA GLY A 234 9.48 -17.93 -2.14
C GLY A 234 10.84 -17.27 -1.93
N ARG A 235 10.89 -16.16 -1.18
CA ARG A 235 12.13 -15.43 -0.86
C ARG A 235 12.54 -15.73 0.57
N PRO A 236 13.83 -15.98 0.83
CA PRO A 236 14.28 -16.20 2.19
C PRO A 236 13.98 -14.99 3.08
N LEU A 237 13.67 -15.26 4.35
CA LEU A 237 13.57 -14.21 5.34
C LEU A 237 14.98 -13.67 5.59
N GLU A 238 15.21 -12.41 5.21
CA GLU A 238 16.48 -11.73 5.41
C GLU A 238 16.23 -10.40 6.17
N PRO A 239 17.12 -10.00 7.10
CA PRO A 239 16.89 -8.83 7.94
C PRO A 239 16.70 -7.51 7.19
N TRP A 240 17.31 -7.36 6.02
CA TRP A 240 17.16 -6.15 5.18
C TRP A 240 15.77 -6.00 4.54
N HIS A 241 14.88 -6.98 4.71
CA HIS A 241 13.47 -6.83 4.38
C HIS A 241 12.67 -6.03 5.43
N ALA A 242 13.27 -5.69 6.58
CA ALA A 242 12.59 -4.94 7.64
C ALA A 242 11.89 -3.65 7.16
N PRO A 243 12.48 -2.78 6.32
CA PRO A 243 11.79 -1.60 5.79
C PRO A 243 10.54 -1.98 4.98
N ALA A 244 10.65 -3.01 4.13
CA ALA A 244 9.54 -3.47 3.30
C ALA A 244 8.41 -4.09 4.12
N LEU A 245 8.72 -4.77 5.23
CA LEU A 245 7.69 -5.28 6.15
C LEU A 245 7.00 -4.15 6.91
N VAL A 246 7.76 -3.17 7.41
CA VAL A 246 7.20 -2.00 8.11
C VAL A 246 6.21 -1.27 7.22
N ASP A 247 6.64 -0.94 6.00
CA ASP A 247 5.84 -0.22 5.02
C ASP A 247 4.59 -1.03 4.61
N ARG A 248 4.78 -2.27 4.15
CA ARG A 248 3.69 -3.11 3.63
C ARG A 248 2.64 -3.49 4.67
N TYR A 249 3.04 -3.70 5.92
CA TYR A 249 2.17 -4.21 6.98
C TYR A 249 1.84 -3.18 8.06
N ASN A 250 2.18 -1.91 7.81
CA ASN A 250 1.87 -0.77 8.68
C ASN A 250 2.32 -1.00 10.13
N LEU A 251 3.55 -1.50 10.30
CA LEU A 251 4.07 -1.87 11.62
C LEU A 251 4.49 -0.61 12.42
N PRO A 252 4.08 -0.44 13.70
CA PRO A 252 4.47 0.71 14.51
C PRO A 252 5.93 0.68 14.98
N GLN A 253 6.57 -0.50 14.99
CA GLN A 253 7.94 -0.66 15.45
C GLN A 253 8.93 -0.12 14.42
N SER A 254 10.07 0.39 14.91
CA SER A 254 11.12 0.90 14.03
C SER A 254 11.74 -0.20 13.18
N VAL A 255 12.29 0.18 12.02
CA VAL A 255 13.01 -0.75 11.13
C VAL A 255 14.11 -1.51 11.88
N GLU A 256 14.85 -0.83 12.78
CA GLU A 256 15.91 -1.44 13.57
C GLU A 256 15.36 -2.51 14.53
N ARG A 257 14.18 -2.27 15.11
CA ARG A 257 13.53 -3.27 15.97
C ARG A 257 13.14 -4.50 15.16
N ILE A 258 12.51 -4.31 14.01
CA ILE A 258 12.11 -5.42 13.13
C ILE A 258 13.35 -6.19 12.67
N ASP A 259 14.40 -5.50 12.20
CA ASP A 259 15.67 -6.12 11.80
C ASP A 259 16.28 -6.96 12.95
N GLY A 260 16.25 -6.47 14.18
CA GLY A 260 16.70 -7.21 15.36
C GLY A 260 15.91 -8.50 15.61
N LEU A 261 14.57 -8.44 15.51
CA LEU A 261 13.71 -9.62 15.64
C LEU A 261 14.00 -10.66 14.55
N LEU A 262 14.10 -10.22 13.30
CA LEU A 262 14.40 -11.10 12.17
C LEU A 262 15.79 -11.74 12.31
N ARG A 263 16.80 -10.97 12.73
CA ARG A 263 18.16 -11.50 12.98
C ARG A 263 18.16 -12.57 14.04
N ALA A 264 17.47 -12.36 15.17
CA ALA A 264 17.41 -13.35 16.25
C ALA A 264 16.97 -14.71 15.71
N ILE A 265 15.91 -14.73 14.91
CA ILE A 265 15.36 -15.93 14.27
C ILE A 265 16.29 -16.52 13.21
N CYS A 266 16.91 -15.68 12.38
CA CYS A 266 17.85 -16.17 11.37
C CYS A 266 19.14 -16.76 11.97
N THR A 267 19.50 -16.40 13.21
CA THR A 267 20.75 -16.85 13.86
C THR A 267 20.59 -17.98 14.86
N ASP A 268 19.37 -18.23 15.35
CA ASP A 268 19.06 -19.27 16.33
C ASP A 268 18.07 -20.28 15.73
N GLU A 269 18.59 -21.44 15.29
CA GLU A 269 17.81 -22.51 14.67
C GLU A 269 16.76 -23.09 15.63
N GLN A 270 17.08 -23.21 16.92
CA GLN A 270 16.13 -23.74 17.91
C GLN A 270 14.96 -22.78 18.12
N LEU A 271 15.27 -21.49 18.18
CA LEU A 271 14.24 -20.45 18.25
C LEU A 271 13.41 -20.43 16.97
N CYS A 272 14.04 -20.49 15.79
CA CYS A 272 13.34 -20.53 14.51
C CYS A 272 12.36 -21.72 14.42
N ASP A 273 12.80 -22.91 14.82
CA ASP A 273 11.96 -24.11 14.85
C ASP A 273 10.73 -23.95 15.74
N ALA A 274 10.80 -23.13 16.80
CA ALA A 274 9.65 -22.85 17.66
C ALA A 274 8.56 -22.02 16.94
N PHE A 275 8.91 -21.24 15.91
CA PHE A 275 7.97 -20.43 15.13
C PHE A 275 7.41 -21.17 13.90
N ILE A 276 8.07 -22.24 13.47
CA ILE A 276 7.68 -23.00 12.28
C ILE A 276 6.69 -24.11 12.69
N ASP A 277 5.47 -24.01 12.18
CA ASP A 277 4.49 -25.09 12.25
C ASP A 277 3.79 -25.28 10.90
N SER A 278 3.03 -26.37 10.77
CA SER A 278 2.33 -26.70 9.52
C SER A 278 1.35 -25.62 9.04
N ARG A 279 0.85 -24.74 9.93
CA ARG A 279 -0.08 -23.66 9.58
C ARG A 279 0.63 -22.51 8.89
N LEU A 280 1.92 -22.32 9.16
CA LEU A 280 2.72 -21.26 8.54
C LEU A 280 2.70 -21.31 7.01
N VAL A 281 2.48 -22.49 6.43
CA VAL A 281 2.39 -22.71 4.97
C VAL A 281 1.00 -23.12 4.48
N ALA A 282 -0.01 -23.14 5.36
CA ALA A 282 -1.38 -23.47 4.97
C ALA A 282 -1.91 -22.49 3.92
N GLY A 283 -2.63 -23.00 2.91
CA GLY A 283 -3.21 -22.16 1.85
C GLY A 283 -2.20 -21.40 0.97
N ILE A 284 -0.91 -21.77 0.98
CA ILE A 284 0.05 -21.36 -0.05
C ILE A 284 0.04 -22.45 -1.11
N ASP A 285 -0.36 -22.11 -2.34
CA ASP A 285 -0.15 -23.00 -3.48
C ASP A 285 1.35 -23.01 -3.81
N CYS A 286 1.99 -24.19 -3.71
CA CYS A 286 3.38 -24.40 -4.08
C CYS A 286 3.56 -24.54 -5.59
#